data_AF-A0A526QEX3-F1
#
_entry.id   AF-A0A526QEX3-F1
#
_cell.length_a   1.000
_cell.length_b   1.000
_cell.length_c   1.000
_cell.angle_alpha   90.00
_cell.angle_beta   90.00
_cell.angle_gamma   90.00
#
_symmetry.space_group_name_H-M   'P 1'
#
loop_
_entity.id
_entity.type
_entity.pdbx_description
1 polymer ?
#
loop_
_entity_poly.entity_id
_entity_poly.type
_entity_poly.pdbx_seq_one_letter_code
_entity_poly.pdbx_strand_id
1 'polypeptide(L)'
;PFFCSGCPHNSSTKVPDGSLAAAGIGCHFMALWMDRNTVGFTAMGGEGAQWVGQAPFSKRGHIFQNLGDGTYNHSGALAIRFALSSDANITYKILYNDAVAMTGGQPHEGGLTVDMIARQVRAEGVERIAIVTDEPDKYAGKADFPAGATIHHRDDLDLVQRELRGVKGISVLLYDQTCAAEK
;
A
#
# COMPACT_ATOMS: atom_id res chain seq x y z
N PRO A 1 -14.48 7.89 13.90
CA PRO A 1 -13.10 7.39 14.18
C PRO A 1 -12.09 8.16 13.33
N PHE A 2 -10.98 8.59 13.91
CA PHE A 2 -9.96 9.38 13.21
C PHE A 2 -8.57 8.85 13.55
N PHE A 3 -7.62 9.08 12.66
CA PHE A 3 -6.21 8.76 12.91
C PHE A 3 -5.62 9.65 14.00
N CYS A 4 -4.57 9.19 14.66
CA CYS A 4 -3.80 9.97 15.64
C CYS A 4 -3.27 11.27 15.01
N SER A 5 -3.03 12.29 15.82
CA SER A 5 -2.31 13.49 15.39
C SER A 5 -0.93 13.09 14.84
N GLY A 6 -0.56 13.63 13.67
CA GLY A 6 0.69 13.27 13.00
C GLY A 6 0.70 11.90 12.32
N CYS A 7 -0.38 11.11 12.39
CA CYS A 7 -0.40 9.78 11.77
C CYS A 7 -0.21 9.86 10.25
N PRO A 8 0.69 9.06 9.66
CA PRO A 8 0.96 9.04 8.22
C PRO A 8 -0.26 8.66 7.38
N HIS A 9 -1.22 7.92 7.95
CA HIS A 9 -2.45 7.56 7.23
C HIS A 9 -3.35 8.75 6.89
N ASN A 10 -3.16 9.91 7.51
CA ASN A 10 -3.87 11.14 7.13
C ASN A 10 -3.56 11.58 5.69
N SER A 11 -2.34 11.35 5.20
CA SER A 11 -1.96 11.55 3.79
C SER A 11 -2.05 10.23 3.02
N SER A 12 -1.49 9.15 3.57
CA SER A 12 -1.27 7.90 2.83
C SER A 12 -2.56 7.21 2.38
N THR A 13 -3.70 7.45 3.03
CA THR A 13 -5.00 6.85 2.63
C THR A 13 -5.76 7.64 1.59
N LYS A 14 -5.37 8.90 1.32
CA LYS A 14 -5.97 9.70 0.24
C LYS A 14 -5.60 9.09 -1.12
N VAL A 15 -6.52 9.19 -2.07
CA VAL A 15 -6.32 8.78 -3.47
C VAL A 15 -6.62 9.94 -4.42
N PRO A 16 -6.09 9.94 -5.65
CA PRO A 16 -6.37 10.97 -6.63
C PRO A 16 -7.87 11.11 -6.94
N ASP A 17 -8.28 12.28 -7.38
CA ASP A 17 -9.66 12.51 -7.80
C ASP A 17 -10.10 11.52 -8.91
N GLY A 18 -11.34 11.04 -8.78
CA GLY A 18 -11.93 10.03 -9.66
C GLY A 18 -11.47 8.59 -9.40
N SER A 19 -10.55 8.37 -8.47
CA SER A 19 -10.10 7.04 -8.04
C SER A 19 -10.89 6.53 -6.84
N LEU A 20 -10.84 5.21 -6.65
CA LEU A 20 -11.37 4.52 -5.48
C LEU A 20 -10.24 3.72 -4.83
N ALA A 21 -10.28 3.64 -3.51
CA ALA A 21 -9.50 2.69 -2.73
C ALA A 21 -10.40 1.61 -2.14
N ALA A 22 -9.85 0.44 -1.86
CA ALA A 22 -10.42 -0.53 -0.95
C ALA A 22 -9.55 -0.66 0.31
N ALA A 23 -10.16 -1.12 1.41
CA ALA A 23 -9.48 -1.28 2.69
C ALA A 23 -9.06 -2.74 2.92
N GLY A 24 -7.96 -2.92 3.66
CA GLY A 24 -7.65 -4.14 4.39
C GLY A 24 -7.86 -3.93 5.89
N ILE A 25 -7.57 -4.94 6.71
CA ILE A 25 -7.63 -4.80 8.17
C ILE A 25 -6.32 -4.16 8.68
N GLY A 26 -6.46 -3.13 9.51
CA GLY A 26 -5.35 -2.36 10.11
C GLY A 26 -5.77 -0.91 10.37
N CYS A 27 -4.87 -0.05 10.89
CA CYS A 27 -5.20 1.36 11.18
C CYS A 27 -5.89 2.06 10.00
N HIS A 28 -5.36 1.87 8.79
CA HIS A 28 -5.89 2.41 7.54
C HIS A 28 -7.34 1.98 7.22
N PHE A 29 -7.87 0.91 7.83
CA PHE A 29 -9.28 0.50 7.72
C PHE A 29 -10.25 1.64 8.08
N MET A 30 -9.87 2.50 9.02
CA MET A 30 -10.69 3.64 9.42
C MET A 30 -10.99 4.63 8.28
N ALA A 31 -10.22 4.59 7.19
CA ALA A 31 -10.47 5.41 5.99
C ALA A 31 -11.87 5.21 5.40
N LEU A 32 -12.50 4.05 5.63
CA LEU A 32 -13.90 3.78 5.27
C LEU A 32 -14.90 4.78 5.88
N TRP A 33 -14.57 5.39 7.01
CA TRP A 33 -15.45 6.33 7.73
C TRP A 33 -15.02 7.79 7.61
N MET A 34 -14.05 8.10 6.75
CA MET A 34 -13.38 9.40 6.71
C MET A 34 -13.55 10.15 5.37
N ASP A 35 -14.55 9.77 4.57
CA ASP A 35 -14.81 10.38 3.25
C ASP A 35 -13.54 10.41 2.36
N ARG A 36 -12.84 9.27 2.30
CA ARG A 36 -11.57 9.09 1.58
C ARG A 36 -11.70 8.32 0.27
N ASN A 37 -12.90 8.27 -0.33
CA ASN A 37 -13.17 7.44 -1.51
C ASN A 37 -12.71 5.97 -1.31
N THR A 38 -12.76 5.49 -0.07
CA THR A 38 -12.41 4.12 0.29
C THR A 38 -13.70 3.34 0.47
N VAL A 39 -13.82 2.20 -0.23
CA VAL A 39 -15.03 1.39 -0.29
C VAL A 39 -14.70 -0.09 -0.21
N GLY A 40 -15.56 -0.84 0.46
CA GLY A 40 -15.35 -2.28 0.65
C GLY A 40 -14.11 -2.61 1.49
N PHE A 41 -14.05 -3.86 1.93
CA PHE A 41 -12.92 -4.38 2.67
C PHE A 41 -12.86 -5.89 2.58
N THR A 42 -11.73 -6.44 2.96
CA THR A 42 -11.50 -7.88 3.08
C THR A 42 -10.88 -8.19 4.43
N ALA A 43 -10.92 -9.46 4.82
CA ALA A 43 -10.09 -9.96 5.91
C ALA A 43 -8.60 -9.87 5.53
N MET A 44 -7.72 -9.97 6.54
CA MET A 44 -6.26 -9.97 6.36
C MET A 44 -5.82 -11.07 5.38
N GLY A 45 -5.04 -10.71 4.36
CA GLY A 45 -4.60 -11.59 3.28
C GLY A 45 -5.59 -11.71 2.12
N GLY A 46 -6.77 -11.10 2.24
CA GLY A 46 -7.76 -11.02 1.16
C GLY A 46 -7.67 -9.73 0.36
N GLU A 47 -6.75 -8.81 0.69
CA GLU A 47 -6.68 -7.47 0.12
C GLU A 47 -6.67 -7.50 -1.42
N GLY A 48 -7.69 -6.91 -2.03
CA GLY A 48 -7.83 -6.82 -3.49
C GLY A 48 -8.69 -7.94 -4.10
N ALA A 49 -9.01 -9.00 -3.36
CA ALA A 49 -9.83 -10.10 -3.87
C ALA A 49 -11.25 -9.65 -4.28
N GLN A 50 -11.81 -8.65 -3.59
CA GLN A 50 -13.07 -8.03 -3.97
C GLN A 50 -12.98 -7.38 -5.36
N TRP A 51 -11.84 -6.79 -5.70
CA TRP A 51 -11.62 -6.20 -7.03
C TRP A 51 -11.42 -7.27 -8.08
N VAL A 52 -10.64 -8.32 -7.78
CA VAL A 52 -10.46 -9.46 -8.70
C VAL A 52 -11.82 -10.02 -9.14
N GLY A 53 -12.77 -10.18 -8.22
CA GLY A 53 -14.13 -10.63 -8.54
C GLY A 53 -15.00 -9.58 -9.26
N GLN A 54 -14.84 -8.30 -8.94
CA GLN A 54 -15.68 -7.21 -9.49
C GLN A 54 -15.20 -6.66 -10.84
N ALA A 55 -13.89 -6.67 -11.09
CA ALA A 55 -13.26 -6.01 -12.24
C ALA A 55 -13.87 -6.44 -13.60
N PRO A 56 -14.16 -7.73 -13.86
CA PRO A 56 -14.75 -8.16 -15.14
C PRO A 56 -16.14 -7.58 -15.42
N PHE A 57 -16.85 -7.11 -14.39
CA PHE A 57 -18.21 -6.58 -14.47
C PHE A 57 -18.28 -5.07 -14.27
N SER A 58 -17.13 -4.41 -14.13
CA SER A 58 -17.04 -2.98 -13.84
C SER A 58 -16.68 -2.16 -15.08
N LYS A 59 -17.25 -0.97 -15.20
CA LYS A 59 -16.77 0.05 -16.16
C LYS A 59 -15.51 0.77 -15.66
N ARG A 60 -15.17 0.62 -14.37
CA ARG A 60 -13.97 1.18 -13.79
C ARG A 60 -12.78 0.30 -14.16
N GLY A 61 -11.70 0.90 -14.64
CA GLY A 61 -10.54 0.16 -15.08
C GLY A 61 -9.47 -0.10 -14.01
N HIS A 62 -9.58 0.49 -12.81
CA HIS A 62 -8.53 0.46 -11.80
C HIS A 62 -9.07 0.84 -10.41
N ILE A 63 -8.50 0.25 -9.35
CA ILE A 63 -8.62 0.73 -7.97
C ILE A 63 -7.26 0.74 -7.26
N PHE A 64 -7.19 1.47 -6.16
CA PHE A 64 -6.15 1.29 -5.15
C PHE A 64 -6.59 0.28 -4.09
N GLN A 65 -5.66 -0.46 -3.51
CA GLN A 65 -5.90 -1.33 -2.35
C GLN A 65 -4.95 -0.92 -1.23
N ASN A 66 -5.49 -0.42 -0.12
CA ASN A 66 -4.69 -0.18 1.08
C ASN A 66 -4.37 -1.53 1.74
N LEU A 67 -3.10 -1.74 2.09
CA LEU A 67 -2.58 -2.94 2.74
C LEU A 67 -1.57 -2.50 3.79
N GLY A 68 -1.71 -2.96 5.04
CA GLY A 68 -0.71 -2.69 6.08
C GLY A 68 0.53 -3.56 5.90
N ASP A 69 1.69 -3.09 6.36
CA ASP A 69 2.94 -3.86 6.44
C ASP A 69 2.83 -5.14 7.28
N GLY A 70 2.18 -5.08 8.45
CA GLY A 70 1.91 -6.28 9.27
C GLY A 70 1.09 -7.32 8.51
N THR A 71 0.04 -6.88 7.81
CA THR A 71 -0.76 -7.78 6.97
C THR A 71 0.05 -8.30 5.79
N TYR A 72 0.84 -7.46 5.13
CA TYR A 72 1.71 -7.85 4.02
C TYR A 72 2.64 -9.00 4.44
N ASN A 73 3.29 -8.86 5.59
CA ASN A 73 4.21 -9.84 6.14
C ASN A 73 3.54 -11.18 6.48
N HIS A 74 2.34 -11.12 7.07
CA HIS A 74 1.61 -12.31 7.50
C HIS A 74 0.98 -13.08 6.31
N SER A 75 0.24 -12.38 5.45
CA SER A 75 -0.54 -13.04 4.38
C SER A 75 -0.81 -12.18 3.14
N GLY A 76 -0.56 -10.87 3.18
CA GLY A 76 -0.88 -9.94 2.11
C GLY A 76 -0.03 -10.14 0.85
N ALA A 77 1.16 -10.73 0.95
CA ALA A 77 1.94 -11.13 -0.22
C ALA A 77 1.17 -12.12 -1.12
N LEU A 78 0.40 -13.05 -0.53
CA LEU A 78 -0.43 -13.98 -1.30
C LEU A 78 -1.59 -13.29 -2.01
N ALA A 79 -2.11 -12.20 -1.43
CA ALA A 79 -3.15 -11.39 -2.06
C ALA A 79 -2.65 -10.72 -3.34
N ILE A 80 -1.43 -10.18 -3.32
CA ILE A 80 -0.77 -9.61 -4.52
C ILE A 80 -0.54 -10.69 -5.56
N ARG A 81 -0.05 -11.88 -5.16
CA ARG A 81 0.16 -13.02 -6.05
C ARG A 81 -1.15 -13.47 -6.72
N PHE A 82 -2.26 -13.47 -5.98
CA PHE A 82 -3.59 -13.76 -6.54
C PHE A 82 -4.02 -12.72 -7.56
N ALA A 83 -3.84 -11.42 -7.27
CA ALA A 83 -4.16 -10.35 -8.21
C ALA A 83 -3.32 -10.44 -9.49
N LEU A 84 -2.02 -10.75 -9.38
CA LEU A 84 -1.14 -11.03 -10.53
C LEU A 84 -1.68 -12.17 -11.40
N SER A 85 -2.10 -13.29 -10.79
CA SER A 85 -2.62 -14.45 -11.53
C SER A 85 -3.99 -14.25 -12.18
N SER A 86 -4.68 -13.15 -11.89
CA SER A 86 -6.03 -12.86 -12.40
C SER A 86 -6.06 -11.73 -13.44
N ASP A 87 -4.90 -11.22 -13.84
CA ASP A 87 -4.76 -10.07 -14.74
C ASP A 87 -5.53 -8.83 -14.27
N ALA A 88 -5.75 -8.71 -12.96
CA ALA A 88 -6.45 -7.57 -12.38
C ALA A 88 -5.62 -6.29 -12.56
N ASN A 89 -6.30 -5.16 -12.78
CA ASN A 89 -5.65 -3.86 -12.86
C ASN A 89 -5.82 -3.11 -11.54
N ILE A 90 -4.81 -3.16 -10.67
CA ILE A 90 -4.88 -2.68 -9.28
C ILE A 90 -3.52 -2.16 -8.79
N THR A 91 -3.55 -1.06 -8.04
CA THR A 91 -2.36 -0.58 -7.31
C THR A 91 -2.47 -0.94 -5.84
N TYR A 92 -1.54 -1.73 -5.34
CA TYR A 92 -1.42 -2.00 -3.90
C TYR A 92 -0.63 -0.88 -3.23
N LYS A 93 -1.23 -0.26 -2.22
CA LYS A 93 -0.61 0.73 -1.34
C LYS A 93 -0.22 0.02 -0.06
N ILE A 94 1.03 -0.44 0.01
CA ILE A 94 1.60 -1.03 1.22
C ILE A 94 2.00 0.12 2.12
N LEU A 95 1.27 0.28 3.22
CA LEU A 95 1.43 1.39 4.16
C LEU A 95 2.33 0.91 5.30
N TYR A 96 3.62 1.19 5.17
CA TYR A 96 4.66 0.80 6.10
C TYR A 96 4.78 1.83 7.22
N ASN A 97 4.54 1.41 8.45
CA ASN A 97 4.60 2.25 9.64
C ASN A 97 5.44 1.64 10.78
N ASP A 98 6.07 0.49 10.52
CA ASP A 98 6.99 -0.24 11.40
C ASP A 98 6.34 -0.81 12.68
N ALA A 99 5.00 -0.87 12.74
CA ALA A 99 4.28 -1.40 13.90
C ALA A 99 2.92 -2.00 13.53
N VAL A 100 2.53 -3.08 14.20
CA VAL A 100 1.14 -3.54 14.19
C VAL A 100 0.31 -2.66 15.14
N ALA A 101 0.18 -1.38 14.80
CA ALA A 101 -0.26 -0.33 15.70
C ALA A 101 -1.70 -0.52 16.21
N MET A 102 -2.61 -1.04 15.38
CA MET A 102 -4.02 -1.22 15.76
C MET A 102 -4.23 -2.22 16.90
N THR A 103 -3.31 -3.17 17.08
CA THR A 103 -3.41 -4.21 18.12
C THR A 103 -2.62 -3.87 19.38
N GLY A 104 -2.03 -2.67 19.46
CA GLY A 104 -1.25 -2.21 20.63
C GLY A 104 0.26 -2.18 20.42
N GLY A 105 0.73 -1.92 19.19
CA GLY A 105 2.13 -1.59 18.93
C GLY A 105 3.09 -2.78 18.89
N GLN A 106 2.59 -3.98 18.56
CA GLN A 106 3.46 -5.14 18.39
C GLN A 106 4.46 -4.90 17.25
N PRO A 107 5.72 -5.33 17.39
CA PRO A 107 6.64 -5.36 16.27
C PRO A 107 6.10 -6.32 15.20
N HIS A 108 6.31 -6.01 13.91
CA HIS A 108 6.12 -7.02 12.88
C HIS A 108 7.19 -8.10 13.01
N GLU A 109 6.82 -9.36 12.78
CA GLU A 109 7.75 -10.48 12.88
C GLU A 109 8.80 -10.44 11.75
N GLY A 110 10.03 -10.88 12.01
CA GLY A 110 11.01 -11.12 10.94
C GLY A 110 11.81 -9.91 10.44
N GLY A 111 11.68 -8.73 11.06
CA GLY A 111 12.55 -7.57 10.77
C GLY A 111 12.37 -7.02 9.36
N LEU A 112 11.13 -7.01 8.88
CA LEU A 112 10.77 -6.58 7.53
C LEU A 112 11.15 -5.11 7.29
N THR A 113 12.00 -4.86 6.30
CA THR A 113 12.38 -3.51 5.86
C THR A 113 11.71 -3.15 4.52
N VAL A 114 11.66 -1.86 4.19
CA VAL A 114 11.03 -1.38 2.95
C VAL A 114 11.70 -1.95 1.69
N ASP A 115 13.02 -2.09 1.69
CA ASP A 115 13.77 -2.68 0.57
C ASP A 115 13.53 -4.20 0.46
N MET A 116 13.34 -4.90 1.59
CA MET A 116 12.93 -6.31 1.58
C MET A 116 11.55 -6.47 0.94
N ILE A 117 10.57 -5.64 1.31
CA ILE A 117 9.24 -5.63 0.70
C ILE A 117 9.35 -5.37 -0.81
N ALA A 118 10.11 -4.35 -1.21
CA ALA A 118 10.28 -4.02 -2.63
C ALA A 118 10.86 -5.21 -3.43
N ARG A 119 11.89 -5.88 -2.88
CA ARG A 119 12.50 -7.06 -3.51
C ARG A 119 11.54 -8.26 -3.57
N GLN A 120 10.76 -8.50 -2.53
CA GLN A 120 9.74 -9.55 -2.51
C GLN A 120 8.65 -9.28 -3.55
N VAL A 121 8.07 -8.07 -3.56
CA VAL A 121 7.08 -7.63 -4.56
C VAL A 121 7.63 -7.74 -5.99
N ARG A 122 8.90 -7.38 -6.20
CA ARG A 122 9.58 -7.56 -7.48
C ARG A 122 9.65 -9.04 -7.86
N ALA A 123 10.03 -9.90 -6.92
CA ALA A 123 10.15 -11.35 -7.15
C ALA A 123 8.79 -12.01 -7.47
N GLU A 124 7.67 -11.44 -7.00
CA GLU A 124 6.33 -11.86 -7.41
C GLU A 124 6.02 -11.51 -8.88
N GLY A 125 6.73 -10.54 -9.47
CA GLY A 125 6.54 -10.10 -10.86
C GLY A 125 5.92 -8.71 -11.01
N VAL A 126 5.87 -7.90 -9.94
CA VAL A 126 5.42 -6.51 -10.05
C VAL A 126 6.53 -5.64 -10.64
N GLU A 127 6.23 -5.05 -11.80
CA GLU A 127 7.23 -4.27 -12.55
C GLU A 127 7.36 -2.82 -12.09
N ARG A 128 6.24 -2.18 -11.74
CA ARG A 128 6.22 -0.78 -11.31
C ARG A 128 6.07 -0.69 -9.79
N ILE A 129 7.15 -0.29 -9.13
CA ILE A 129 7.24 -0.13 -7.66
C ILE A 129 7.67 1.32 -7.36
N ALA A 130 6.85 2.07 -6.61
CA ALA A 130 7.16 3.41 -6.13
C ALA A 130 7.30 3.40 -4.61
N ILE A 131 8.43 3.87 -4.10
CA ILE A 131 8.65 4.14 -2.69
C ILE A 131 8.35 5.62 -2.47
N VAL A 132 7.52 5.91 -1.47
CA VAL A 132 7.15 7.27 -1.08
C VAL A 132 7.47 7.43 0.40
N THR A 133 8.28 8.43 0.74
CA THR A 133 8.68 8.70 2.13
C THR A 133 8.89 10.19 2.35
N ASP A 134 8.88 10.65 3.61
CA ASP A 134 9.25 12.02 3.98
C ASP A 134 10.75 12.25 4.13
N GLU A 135 11.55 11.19 4.04
CA GLU A 135 13.01 11.26 4.13
C GLU A 135 13.69 10.45 3.01
N PRO A 136 13.58 10.84 1.71
CA PRO A 136 14.11 10.05 0.59
C PRO A 136 15.60 9.72 0.70
N ASP A 137 16.39 10.66 1.23
CA ASP A 137 17.84 10.53 1.36
C ASP A 137 18.26 9.47 2.40
N LYS A 138 17.34 9.00 3.27
CA LYS A 138 17.67 8.02 4.32
C LYS A 138 18.15 6.68 3.77
N TYR A 139 17.81 6.37 2.52
CA TYR A 139 18.17 5.12 1.86
C TYR A 139 19.55 5.15 1.19
N ALA A 140 20.15 6.34 0.99
CA ALA A 140 21.42 6.48 0.29
C ALA A 140 22.52 5.67 0.99
N GLY A 141 23.01 4.62 0.32
CA GLY A 141 24.05 3.71 0.83
C GLY A 141 23.61 2.79 1.98
N LYS A 142 22.31 2.75 2.32
CA LYS A 142 21.78 1.95 3.44
C LYS A 142 20.74 0.89 3.02
N ALA A 143 20.14 1.04 1.85
CA ALA A 143 19.12 0.13 1.34
C ALA A 143 19.40 -0.26 -0.12
N ASP A 144 19.02 -1.47 -0.51
CA ASP A 144 19.18 -2.01 -1.86
C ASP A 144 17.82 -2.30 -2.50
N PHE A 145 17.36 -1.40 -3.36
CA PHE A 145 16.08 -1.51 -4.05
C PHE A 145 16.23 -2.22 -5.39
N PRO A 146 15.23 -3.03 -5.80
CA PRO A 146 15.26 -3.71 -7.08
C PRO A 146 15.28 -2.72 -8.24
N ALA A 147 15.90 -3.12 -9.36
CA ALA A 147 15.95 -2.31 -10.57
C ALA A 147 14.55 -1.82 -10.98
N GLY A 148 14.45 -0.57 -11.44
CA GLY A 148 13.18 0.05 -11.85
C GLY A 148 12.28 0.53 -10.70
N ALA A 149 12.63 0.25 -9.43
CA ALA A 149 12.00 0.93 -8.30
C ALA A 149 12.39 2.42 -8.29
N THR A 150 11.45 3.27 -7.91
CA THR A 150 11.66 4.73 -7.83
C THR A 150 11.35 5.22 -6.42
N ILE A 151 12.08 6.23 -5.95
CA ILE A 151 11.92 6.82 -4.61
C ILE A 151 11.46 8.27 -4.79
N HIS A 152 10.41 8.65 -4.07
CA HIS A 152 9.77 9.97 -4.17
C HIS A 152 9.55 10.55 -2.78
N HIS A 153 9.54 11.89 -2.69
CA HIS A 153 9.11 12.56 -1.48
C HIS A 153 7.59 12.45 -1.31
N ARG A 154 7.09 12.45 -0.07
CA ARG A 154 5.64 12.34 0.22
C ARG A 154 4.79 13.45 -0.40
N ASP A 155 5.38 14.60 -0.71
CA ASP A 155 4.67 15.72 -1.35
C ASP A 155 4.27 15.38 -2.79
N ASP A 156 4.98 14.43 -3.43
CA ASP A 156 4.68 13.94 -4.77
C ASP A 156 3.65 12.79 -4.77
N LEU A 157 3.07 12.44 -3.62
CA LEU A 157 2.18 11.30 -3.46
C LEU A 157 1.01 11.30 -4.47
N ASP A 158 0.38 12.46 -4.73
CA ASP A 158 -0.72 12.53 -5.70
C ASP A 158 -0.23 12.28 -7.14
N LEU A 159 0.90 12.88 -7.52
CA LEU A 159 1.53 12.69 -8.82
C LEU A 159 1.85 11.21 -9.07
N VAL A 160 2.54 10.59 -8.12
CA VAL A 160 2.93 9.17 -8.18
C VAL A 160 1.70 8.27 -8.28
N GLN A 161 0.66 8.52 -7.47
CA GLN A 161 -0.57 7.73 -7.55
C GLN A 161 -1.27 7.86 -8.91
N ARG A 162 -1.30 9.05 -9.53
CA ARG A 162 -1.88 9.23 -10.87
C ARG A 162 -1.12 8.45 -11.94
N GLU A 163 0.21 8.41 -11.83
CA GLU A 163 1.06 7.60 -12.70
C GLU A 163 0.76 6.10 -12.52
N LEU A 164 0.75 5.61 -11.28
CA LEU A 164 0.48 4.21 -10.95
C LEU A 164 -0.91 3.73 -11.41
N ARG A 165 -1.92 4.60 -11.33
CA ARG A 165 -3.26 4.36 -11.88
C ARG A 165 -3.26 4.10 -13.40
N GLY A 166 -2.29 4.66 -14.13
CA GLY A 166 -2.13 4.47 -15.56
C GLY A 166 -1.44 3.16 -15.95
N VAL A 167 -0.76 2.52 -15.01
CA VAL A 167 -0.08 1.23 -15.22
C VAL A 167 -1.13 0.15 -15.44
N LYS A 168 -0.91 -0.70 -16.44
CA LYS A 168 -1.73 -1.89 -16.68
C LYS A 168 -1.22 -3.06 -15.84
N GLY A 169 -2.15 -3.78 -15.22
CA GLY A 169 -1.85 -4.91 -14.35
C GLY A 169 -1.61 -4.45 -12.91
N ILE A 170 -0.62 -5.05 -12.26
CA ILE A 170 -0.33 -4.79 -10.85
C ILE A 170 0.79 -3.77 -10.72
N SER A 171 0.57 -2.76 -9.89
CA SER A 171 1.60 -1.82 -9.46
C SER A 171 1.60 -1.66 -7.95
N VAL A 172 2.73 -1.22 -7.39
CA VAL A 172 2.89 -1.07 -5.94
C VAL A 172 3.38 0.32 -5.58
N LEU A 173 2.71 0.90 -4.57
CA LEU A 173 3.17 2.07 -3.83
C LEU A 173 3.54 1.60 -2.41
N LEU A 174 4.81 1.68 -2.06
CA LEU A 174 5.31 1.48 -0.70
C LEU A 174 5.37 2.86 -0.02
N TYR A 175 4.46 3.12 0.91
CA TYR A 175 4.45 4.37 1.66
C TYR A 175 5.17 4.14 2.99
N ASP A 176 6.40 4.62 3.11
CA ASP A 176 7.24 4.50 4.30
C ASP A 176 7.19 5.78 5.12
N GLN A 177 6.45 5.71 6.24
CA GLN A 177 6.51 6.71 7.29
C GLN A 177 6.07 6.09 8.62
N THR A 178 6.94 6.14 9.63
CA THR A 178 6.74 5.52 10.95
C THR A 178 5.48 6.02 11.66
N CYS A 179 4.85 5.13 12.45
CA CYS A 179 3.71 5.46 13.29
C CYS A 179 4.02 6.61 14.25
N ALA A 180 3.21 7.66 14.23
CA ALA A 180 3.40 8.83 15.11
C ALA A 180 3.17 8.53 16.60
N ALA A 181 2.42 7.48 16.93
CA ALA A 181 2.18 7.06 18.31
C ALA A 181 3.31 6.19 18.88
N GLU A 182 4.20 5.69 18.03
CA GLU A 182 5.34 4.83 18.39
C GLU A 182 6.68 5.58 18.21
N LYS A 183 6.63 6.91 18.08
CA LYS A 183 7.80 7.80 18.05
C LYS A 183 8.23 8.21 19.45
#